data_AF-A0A6N8XAQ2-F1
#
_entry.id   AF-A0A6N8XAQ2-F1
#
_cell.length_a   1.000
_cell.length_b   1.000
_cell.length_c   1.000
_cell.angle_alpha   90.00
_cell.angle_beta   90.00
_cell.angle_gamma   90.00
#
_symmetry.space_group_name_H-M   'P 1'
#
loop_
_entity.id
_entity.type
_entity.pdbx_description
1 polymer ?
#
loop_
_entity_poly.entity_id
_entity_poly.type
_entity_poly.pdbx_seq_one_letter_code
_entity_poly.pdbx_strand_id
1 'polypeptide(L)'
;MPRRFDIPHRHKTFSVVIADDGGLELWLDGCLRKRRDPQSRDPLYVWTNIELDWEEHHYVEARYYRRTRELKVTINGAPILESSPTMVTP
;
A
#
# COMPACT_ATOMS: atom_id res chain seq x y z
N MET A 1 -0.18 9.34 14.11
CA MET A 1 -1.20 9.62 13.08
C MET A 1 -0.95 8.68 11.93
N PRO A 2 -1.98 7.97 11.46
CA PRO A 2 -1.83 6.99 10.40
C PRO A 2 -1.49 7.75 9.11
N ARG A 3 -0.57 7.20 8.31
CA ARG A 3 -0.24 7.76 6.99
C ARG A 3 -1.05 7.01 5.95
N ARG A 4 -1.98 7.72 5.30
CA ARG A 4 -2.83 7.19 4.24
C ARG A 4 -2.37 7.70 2.89
N PHE A 5 -2.32 6.79 1.92
CA PHE A 5 -2.02 7.05 0.53
C PHE A 5 -3.19 6.55 -0.30
N ASP A 6 -4.02 7.48 -0.78
CA ASP A 6 -5.12 7.17 -1.68
C ASP A 6 -4.62 7.20 -3.12
N ILE A 7 -4.88 6.11 -3.85
CA ILE A 7 -4.36 5.90 -5.19
C ILE A 7 -5.53 5.54 -6.11
N PRO A 8 -5.96 6.47 -6.98
CA PRO A 8 -6.99 6.19 -7.96
C PRO A 8 -6.45 5.28 -9.06
N HIS A 9 -7.24 4.31 -9.48
CA HIS A 9 -6.93 3.44 -10.62
C HIS A 9 -8.22 3.04 -11.35
N ARG A 10 -8.43 3.65 -12.52
CA ARG A 10 -9.69 3.59 -13.27
C ARG A 10 -10.88 4.01 -12.39
N HIS A 11 -11.91 3.18 -12.29
CA HIS A 11 -13.12 3.42 -11.50
C HIS A 11 -13.00 2.93 -10.05
N LYS A 12 -11.80 2.52 -9.62
CA LYS A 12 -11.49 2.06 -8.25
C LYS A 12 -10.58 3.03 -7.53
N THR A 13 -10.71 3.10 -6.22
CA THR A 13 -9.72 3.76 -5.35
C THR A 13 -9.22 2.76 -4.35
N PHE A 14 -7.92 2.51 -4.32
CA PHE A 14 -7.30 1.77 -3.23
C PHE A 14 -6.48 2.69 -2.36
N SER A 15 -6.34 2.28 -1.11
CA SER A 15 -5.61 3.06 -0.13
C SER A 15 -4.66 2.18 0.62
N VAL A 16 -3.43 2.64 0.73
CA VAL A 16 -2.45 2.02 1.63
C VAL A 16 -2.37 2.86 2.89
N VAL A 17 -2.54 2.23 4.05
CA VAL A 17 -2.46 2.90 5.34
C VAL A 17 -1.34 2.28 6.16
N ILE A 18 -0.41 3.12 6.61
CA ILE A 18 0.52 2.79 7.70
C ILE A 18 -0.20 3.19 8.98
N ALA A 19 -0.74 2.21 9.70
CA ALA A 19 -1.53 2.40 10.91
C ALA A 19 -0.68 2.91 12.08
N ASP A 20 -1.32 3.47 13.11
CA ASP A 20 -0.64 4.05 14.28
C ASP A 20 0.15 3.01 15.09
N ASP A 21 -0.30 1.76 15.09
CA ASP A 21 0.42 0.64 15.70
C ASP A 21 1.62 0.17 14.87
N GLY A 22 1.81 0.72 13.67
CA GLY A 22 2.85 0.33 12.72
C GLY A 22 2.45 -0.80 11.78
N GLY A 23 1.17 -1.20 11.77
CA GLY A 23 0.62 -2.14 10.82
C GLY A 23 0.51 -1.56 9.40
N LEU A 24 0.42 -2.44 8.41
CA LEU A 24 0.21 -2.07 7.01
C LEU A 24 -1.15 -2.58 6.54
N GLU A 25 -1.97 -1.69 6.00
CA GLU A 25 -3.32 -2.00 5.54
C GLU A 25 -3.46 -1.65 4.06
N LEU A 26 -4.26 -2.48 3.37
CA LEU A 26 -4.69 -2.26 2.00
C LEU A 26 -6.21 -2.25 1.97
N TRP A 27 -6.75 -1.12 1.53
CA TRP A 27 -8.17 -0.85 1.40
C TRP A 27 -8.55 -0.73 -0.08
N LEU A 28 -9.76 -1.14 -0.44
CA LEU A 28 -10.36 -0.96 -1.76
C LEU A 28 -11.76 -0.38 -1.60
N ASP A 29 -12.02 0.77 -2.21
CA ASP A 29 -13.31 1.48 -2.17
C ASP A 29 -13.86 1.63 -0.72
N GLY A 30 -12.98 1.94 0.23
CA GLY A 30 -13.34 2.09 1.65
C GLY A 30 -13.46 0.80 2.46
N CYS A 31 -13.24 -0.37 1.84
CA CYS A 31 -13.27 -1.67 2.51
C CYS A 31 -11.87 -2.21 2.77
N LEU A 32 -11.57 -2.62 4.01
CA LEU A 32 -10.31 -3.27 4.34
C LEU A 32 -10.23 -4.64 3.65
N ARG A 33 -9.25 -4.82 2.77
CA ARG A 33 -9.02 -6.10 2.06
C ARG A 33 -7.97 -6.94 2.76
N LYS A 34 -6.91 -6.29 3.24
CA LYS A 34 -5.80 -6.97 3.91
C LYS A 34 -5.15 -6.07 4.93
N ARG A 35 -4.76 -6.66 6.06
CA ARG A 35 -3.93 -6.03 7.09
C ARG A 35 -2.77 -6.95 7.42
N ARG A 36 -1.61 -6.36 7.68
CA ARG A 36 -0.45 -7.01 8.26
C ARG A 36 -0.09 -6.29 9.55
N ASP A 37 -0.21 -7.00 10.66
CA ASP A 37 0.19 -6.49 11.96
C ASP A 37 1.69 -6.19 12.03
N PRO A 38 2.12 -5.32 12.95
CA PRO A 38 3.53 -5.01 13.14
C PRO A 38 4.34 -6.27 13.43
N GLN A 39 5.45 -6.45 12.72
CA GLN A 39 6.38 -7.56 12.93
C GLN A 39 7.83 -7.08 12.72
N SER A 40 8.78 -7.89 13.17
CA SER A 40 10.22 -7.66 12.98
C SER A 40 10.67 -7.85 11.53
N ARG A 41 9.92 -8.64 10.74
CA ARG A 41 10.19 -8.84 9.31
C ARG A 41 9.99 -7.54 8.54
N ASP A 42 10.97 -7.20 7.72
CA ASP A 42 10.99 -6.04 6.84
C ASP A 42 11.18 -6.52 5.38
N PRO A 43 10.37 -6.09 4.41
CA PRO A 43 9.24 -5.18 4.54
C PRO A 43 8.00 -5.83 5.19
N LEU A 44 7.10 -4.99 5.72
CA LEU A 44 5.70 -5.37 5.87
C LEU A 44 5.06 -5.47 4.48
N TYR A 45 4.18 -6.45 4.32
CA TYR A 45 3.70 -6.86 3.02
C TYR A 45 2.22 -7.20 3.02
N VAL A 46 1.47 -6.56 2.11
CA VAL A 46 0.06 -6.84 1.82
C VAL A 46 -0.17 -6.80 0.31
N TRP A 47 -1.14 -7.60 -0.15
CA TRP A 47 -1.54 -7.61 -1.54
C TRP A 47 -3.01 -8.02 -1.66
N THR A 48 -3.64 -7.66 -2.78
CA THR A 48 -4.96 -8.15 -3.16
C THR A 48 -5.11 -8.14 -4.69
N ASN A 49 -5.96 -9.01 -5.23
CA ASN A 49 -6.47 -8.86 -6.59
C ASN A 49 -7.69 -7.94 -6.56
N ILE A 50 -7.81 -7.09 -7.58
CA ILE A 50 -9.00 -6.29 -7.85
C ILE A 50 -9.54 -6.68 -9.21
N GLU A 51 -10.85 -6.80 -9.31
CA GLU A 51 -11.56 -6.94 -10.58
C GLU A 51 -12.01 -5.56 -11.03
N LEU A 52 -11.73 -5.24 -12.29
CA LEU A 52 -12.07 -3.95 -12.90
C LEU A 52 -13.27 -4.15 -13.82
N ASP A 53 -13.00 -4.64 -15.02
CA ASP A 53 -13.99 -5.03 -16.01
C ASP A 53 -14.09 -6.56 -16.04
N TRP A 54 -15.05 -7.11 -16.80
CA TRP A 54 -15.27 -8.57 -16.88
C TRP A 54 -13.95 -9.32 -17.19
N GLU A 55 -13.57 -10.24 -16.31
CA GLU A 55 -12.33 -11.03 -16.38
C GLU A 55 -11.01 -10.24 -16.30
N GLU A 56 -11.06 -8.92 -16.11
CA GLU A 56 -9.86 -8.11 -15.92
C GLU A 56 -9.46 -8.05 -14.44
N HIS A 57 -8.34 -8.69 -14.12
CA HIS A 57 -7.78 -8.70 -12.76
C HIS A 57 -6.47 -7.95 -12.67
N HIS A 58 -6.39 -7.02 -11.73
CA HIS A 58 -5.17 -6.29 -11.40
C HIS A 58 -4.67 -6.71 -10.01
N TYR A 59 -3.38 -6.98 -9.92
CA TYR A 59 -2.70 -7.35 -8.68
C TYR A 59 -2.12 -6.10 -8.03
N VAL A 60 -2.69 -5.69 -6.90
CA VAL A 60 -2.17 -4.56 -6.11
C VAL A 60 -1.28 -5.10 -5.01
N GLU A 61 -0.09 -4.53 -4.89
CA GLU A 61 0.90 -4.92 -3.92
C GLU A 61 1.45 -3.71 -3.18
N ALA A 62 1.55 -3.78 -1.85
CA ALA A 62 2.20 -2.76 -1.04
C ALA A 62 3.29 -3.37 -0.14
N ARG A 63 4.47 -2.75 -0.18
CA ARG A 63 5.65 -3.09 0.63
C ARG A 63 6.05 -1.86 1.43
N TYR A 64 6.06 -1.96 2.75
CA TYR A 64 6.53 -0.90 3.63
C TYR A 64 7.81 -1.33 4.35
N TYR A 65 8.90 -0.64 4.05
CA TYR A 65 10.22 -0.84 4.64
C TYR A 65 10.33 0.06 5.88
N ARG A 66 10.14 -0.52 7.06
CA ARG A 66 10.07 0.22 8.33
C ARG A 66 11.38 0.93 8.66
N ARG A 67 12.53 0.34 8.27
CA ARG A 67 13.86 0.89 8.56
C ARG A 67 14.14 2.17 7.77
N THR A 68 13.76 2.21 6.50
CA THR A 68 13.95 3.37 5.61
C THR A 68 12.72 4.27 5.55
N ARG A 69 11.60 3.83 6.14
CA ARG A 69 10.27 4.45 6.05
C ARG A 69 9.80 4.61 4.59
N GLU A 70 10.24 3.71 3.72
CA GLU A 70 9.91 3.69 2.31
C GLU A 70 8.66 2.86 2.07
N LEU A 71 7.67 3.42 1.37
CA LEU A 71 6.50 2.71 0.88
C LEU A 71 6.62 2.53 -0.63
N LYS A 72 6.52 1.29 -1.09
CA LYS A 72 6.41 0.95 -2.51
C LYS A 72 5.07 0.30 -2.78
N VAL A 73 4.39 0.76 -3.83
CA VAL A 73 3.14 0.18 -4.29
C VAL A 73 3.24 -0.13 -5.78
N THR A 74 2.80 -1.32 -6.17
CA THR A 74 2.77 -1.75 -7.57
C THR A 74 1.38 -2.26 -7.98
N ILE A 75 1.09 -2.17 -9.28
CA ILE A 75 -0.02 -2.85 -9.94
C ILE A 75 0.55 -3.77 -11.01
N ASN A 76 0.27 -5.06 -10.94
CA ASN A 76 0.84 -6.07 -11.85
C ASN A 76 2.37 -5.98 -11.95
N GLY A 77 3.04 -5.62 -10.83
CA GLY A 77 4.48 -5.43 -10.77
C GLY A 77 4.99 -4.07 -11.30
N ALA A 78 4.14 -3.26 -11.94
CA ALA A 78 4.51 -1.91 -12.38
C ALA A 78 4.40 -0.92 -11.19
N PRO A 79 5.45 -0.11 -10.92
CA PRO A 79 5.43 0.85 -9.81
C PRO A 79 4.45 1.99 -10.08
N ILE A 80 3.65 2.31 -9.06
CA ILE A 80 2.64 3.38 -9.12
C ILE A 80 2.83 4.42 -8.00
N LEU A 81 3.51 4.04 -6.92
CA LEU A 81 3.87 4.92 -5.83
C LEU A 81 5.20 4.45 -5.24
N GLU A 82 6.14 5.37 -5.13
CA GLU A 82 7.29 5.24 -4.25
C GLU A 82 7.33 6.47 -3.34
N SER A 83 7.24 6.27 -2.03
CA SER A 83 7.28 7.34 -1.04
C SER A 83 8.37 7.07 -0.03
N SER A 84 9.36 7.95 -0.02
CA SER A 84 10.43 7.99 0.98
C SER A 84 10.26 9.21 1.88
N PRO A 85 10.74 9.20 3.13
CA PRO A 85 10.83 10.41 3.92
C PRO A 85 11.75 11.39 3.17
N THR A 86 11.25 12.59 2.85
CA THR A 86 12.11 13.67 2.37
C THR A 86 13.16 13.93 3.45
N MET A 87 14.43 13.61 3.18
CA MET A 87 15.52 14.08 4.02
C MET A 87 15.55 15.60 3.87
N VAL A 88 15.01 16.31 4.87
CA VAL A 88 15.31 17.73 5.03
C VAL A 88 16.75 17.76 5.52
N THR A 89 17.70 18.03 4.62
CA THR A 89 19.07 18.36 5.02
C THR A 89 19.01 19.70 5.77
N PRO A 90 19.60 19.81 6.97
CA PRO A 90 19.60 21.05 7.74
C PRO A 90 20.33 22.19 7.02
#